data_AF-A0A0B7BWT8-F1
#
_entry.id   AF-A0A0B7BWT8-F1
#
_cell.length_a   1.000
_cell.length_b   1.000
_cell.length_c   1.000
_cell.angle_alpha   90.00
_cell.angle_beta   90.00
_cell.angle_gamma   90.00
#
_symmetry.space_group_name_H-M   'P 1'
#
loop_
_entity.id
_entity.type
_entity.pdbx_description
1 polymer ?
#
loop_
_entity_poly.entity_id
_entity_poly.type
_entity_poly.pdbx_seq_one_letter_code
_entity_poly.pdbx_strand_id
1 'polypeptide(L)'
;MEAGNSSPPLRKASISGPMYKREPSRRVFVNRSLMLEKVKFFGFDMDYTLAGYKSPEYETMGFDHLKRKLVSLGYPEEITDFQYDPSFPI
;
A
#
# COMPACT_ATOMS: atom_id res chain seq x y z
N MET A 1 14.53 50.30 41.02
CA MET A 1 14.88 50.18 39.58
C MET A 1 16.20 49.42 39.56
N GLU A 2 16.33 48.21 39.04
CA GLU A 2 15.48 47.43 38.14
C GLU A 2 15.87 45.95 38.31
N ALA A 3 14.88 45.07 38.25
CA ALA A 3 15.07 43.63 38.20
C ALA A 3 15.56 43.23 36.80
N GLY A 4 16.38 42.17 36.70
CA GLY A 4 16.81 41.69 35.39
C GLY A 4 17.69 40.45 35.47
N ASN A 5 17.17 39.37 36.06
CA ASN A 5 17.78 38.05 35.98
C ASN A 5 17.64 37.54 34.54
N SER A 6 18.63 37.78 33.67
CA SER A 6 18.61 37.30 32.29
C SER A 6 19.15 35.87 32.22
N SER A 7 18.21 34.92 32.33
CA SER A 7 18.45 33.52 32.00
C SER A 7 19.19 33.38 30.66
N PRO A 8 20.15 32.45 30.53
CA PRO A 8 20.82 32.22 29.26
C PRO A 8 19.78 31.79 28.22
N PRO A 9 19.93 32.17 26.94
CA PRO A 9 19.00 31.75 25.91
C PRO A 9 19.00 30.22 25.86
N LEU A 10 17.82 29.63 26.07
CA LEU A 10 17.58 28.22 25.79
C LEU A 10 18.00 27.99 24.34
N ARG A 11 19.16 27.33 24.15
CA ARG A 11 19.53 26.77 22.85
C ARG A 11 18.32 25.95 22.42
N LYS A 12 17.58 26.42 21.41
CA LYS A 12 16.74 25.52 20.62
C LYS A 12 17.72 24.52 20.04
N ALA A 13 17.84 23.37 20.69
CA ALA A 13 18.50 22.23 20.10
C ALA A 13 17.72 21.95 18.82
N SER A 14 18.25 22.41 17.69
CA SER A 14 17.87 21.85 16.41
C SER A 14 18.06 20.36 16.58
N ILE A 15 16.98 19.59 16.51
CA ILE A 15 17.04 18.13 16.43
C ILE A 15 17.65 17.84 15.07
N SER A 16 18.97 17.99 14.95
CA SER A 16 19.79 17.61 13.81
C SER A 16 20.14 16.13 13.96
N GLY A 17 19.12 15.32 14.22
CA GLY A 17 19.21 13.90 13.92
C GLY A 17 19.10 13.76 12.40
N PRO A 18 19.77 12.78 11.77
CA PRO A 18 19.57 12.51 10.35
C PRO A 18 18.07 12.25 10.14
N MET A 19 17.42 13.15 9.42
CA MET A 19 16.05 12.93 8.96
C MET A 19 16.13 11.81 7.93
N TYR A 20 16.02 10.56 8.39
CA TYR A 20 15.92 9.37 7.55
C TYR A 20 14.61 9.44 6.75
N LYS A 21 14.56 10.30 5.73
CA LYS A 21 13.56 10.24 4.68
C LYS A 21 13.86 9.00 3.87
N ARG A 22 13.36 7.85 4.33
CA ARG A 22 13.37 6.60 3.56
C ARG A 22 12.71 6.84 2.20
N GLU A 23 13.08 6.06 1.20
CA GLU A 23 12.40 6.06 -0.10
C GLU A 23 10.87 5.93 0.10
N PRO A 24 10.03 6.69 -0.63
CA PRO A 24 8.58 6.63 -0.47
C PRO A 24 8.02 5.20 -0.57
N SER A 25 8.61 4.35 -1.42
CA SER A 25 8.26 2.93 -1.59
C SER A 25 8.47 2.06 -0.34
N ARG A 26 9.23 2.54 0.65
CA ARG A 26 9.53 1.84 1.91
C ARG A 26 8.91 2.50 3.14
N ARG A 27 7.96 3.42 2.95
CA ARG A 27 7.26 4.11 4.05
C ARG A 27 5.92 3.45 4.34
N VAL A 28 5.53 3.52 5.61
CA VAL A 28 4.14 3.26 6.04
C VAL A 28 3.45 4.62 6.14
N PHE A 29 2.37 4.80 5.38
CA PHE A 29 1.59 6.03 5.37
C PHE A 29 0.57 6.04 6.51
N VAL A 30 0.23 7.24 7.01
CA VAL A 30 -0.62 7.41 8.19
C VAL A 30 -1.78 8.34 7.86
N ASN A 31 -3.00 7.81 7.84
CA ASN A 31 -4.23 8.63 7.69
C ASN A 31 -4.75 9.11 9.06
N ARG A 32 -4.55 8.32 10.12
CA ARG A 32 -4.94 8.64 11.51
C ARG A 32 -3.82 8.21 12.45
N SER A 33 -3.55 8.99 13.48
CA SER A 33 -2.51 8.66 14.47
C SER A 33 -2.79 7.30 15.13
N LEU A 34 -1.78 6.42 15.15
CA LEU A 34 -1.83 5.09 15.75
C LEU A 34 -0.65 4.92 16.70
N MET A 35 -0.92 4.61 17.96
CA MET A 35 0.10 4.28 18.96
C MET A 35 0.35 2.77 18.96
N LEU A 36 1.40 2.33 18.24
CA LEU A 36 1.69 0.90 18.08
C LEU A 36 1.95 0.16 19.40
N GLU A 37 2.42 0.84 20.44
CA GLU A 37 2.59 0.27 21.79
C GLU A 37 1.27 -0.28 22.39
N LYS A 38 0.12 0.28 21.99
CA LYS A 38 -1.20 -0.18 22.46
C LYS A 38 -1.73 -1.39 21.69
N VAL A 39 -1.09 -1.79 20.59
CA VAL A 39 -1.51 -2.91 19.75
C VAL A 39 -0.96 -4.21 20.34
N LYS A 40 -1.85 -5.14 20.69
CA LYS A 40 -1.49 -6.42 21.34
C LYS A 40 -1.51 -7.61 20.38
N PHE A 41 -2.21 -7.49 19.26
CA PHE A 41 -2.40 -8.56 18.29
C PHE A 41 -2.23 -8.01 16.89
N PHE A 42 -1.65 -8.84 16.02
CA PHE A 42 -1.46 -8.54 14.60
C PHE A 42 -2.17 -9.61 13.80
N GLY A 43 -3.26 -9.23 13.13
CA GLY A 43 -3.97 -10.09 12.20
C GLY A 43 -3.43 -9.90 10.79
N PHE A 44 -3.34 -10.98 10.03
CA PHE A 44 -2.95 -10.97 8.62
C PHE A 44 -4.05 -11.61 7.79
N ASP A 45 -4.36 -10.98 6.66
CA ASP A 45 -5.09 -11.61 5.57
C ASP A 45 -4.11 -12.34 4.64
N MET A 46 -4.59 -13.24 3.79
CA MET A 46 -3.75 -14.09 2.94
C MET A 46 -3.58 -13.52 1.54
N ASP A 47 -4.65 -13.49 0.75
CA ASP A 47 -4.62 -13.08 -0.66
C ASP A 47 -4.33 -11.60 -0.80
N TYR A 48 -3.39 -11.25 -1.67
CA TYR A 48 -2.91 -9.87 -1.90
C TYR A 48 -2.33 -9.14 -0.68
N THR A 49 -2.25 -9.80 0.49
CA THR A 49 -1.62 -9.27 1.70
C THR A 49 -0.32 -9.99 1.99
N LEU A 50 -0.37 -11.29 2.27
CA LEU A 50 0.83 -12.12 2.42
C LEU A 50 1.23 -12.76 1.07
N ALA A 51 0.25 -13.22 0.31
CA ALA A 51 0.42 -13.77 -1.02
C ALA A 51 0.18 -12.70 -2.09
N GLY A 52 1.24 -11.99 -2.46
CA GLY A 52 1.21 -11.09 -3.61
C GLY A 52 1.24 -11.86 -4.92
N TYR A 53 0.12 -11.90 -5.64
CA TYR A 53 0.06 -12.48 -6.98
C TYR A 53 0.82 -11.60 -7.98
N LYS A 54 1.46 -12.25 -8.96
CA LYS A 54 2.19 -11.55 -10.02
C LYS A 54 1.22 -11.03 -11.07
N SER A 55 1.31 -9.73 -11.32
CA SER A 55 0.57 -9.04 -12.36
C SER A 55 1.46 -8.89 -13.60
N PRO A 56 0.95 -9.14 -14.82
CA PRO A 56 -0.45 -9.41 -15.17
C PRO A 56 -0.84 -10.90 -15.28
N GLU A 57 0.04 -11.82 -14.90
CA GLU A 57 -0.14 -13.25 -15.20
C GLU A 57 -1.33 -13.87 -14.46
N TYR A 58 -1.56 -13.47 -13.21
CA TYR A 58 -2.67 -13.99 -12.43
C TYR A 58 -4.03 -13.51 -12.97
N GLU A 59 -4.14 -12.22 -13.31
CA GLU A 59 -5.33 -11.62 -13.90
C GLU A 59 -5.64 -12.23 -15.27
N THR A 60 -4.61 -12.42 -16.10
CA THR A 60 -4.73 -13.08 -17.40
C THR A 60 -5.25 -14.51 -17.25
N MET A 61 -4.71 -15.27 -16.30
CA MET A 61 -5.18 -16.62 -15.99
C MET A 61 -6.65 -16.61 -15.59
N GLY A 62 -7.06 -15.72 -14.68
CA GLY A 62 -8.45 -15.58 -14.25
C GLY A 62 -9.38 -15.24 -15.42
N PHE A 63 -8.97 -14.31 -16.28
CA PHE A 63 -9.71 -13.91 -17.47
C PHE A 63 -9.93 -15.08 -18.44
N ASP A 64 -8.90 -15.88 -18.70
CA ASP A 64 -8.99 -17.06 -19.57
C ASP A 64 -9.90 -18.16 -19.01
N HIS A 65 -9.92 -18.34 -17.69
CA HIS A 65 -10.84 -19.27 -17.04
C HIS A 65 -12.29 -18.77 -17.12
N LEU A 66 -12.50 -17.46 -16.93
CA LEU A 66 -13.82 -16.86 -17.01
C LEU A 66 -14.42 -16.96 -18.42
N LYS A 67 -13.65 -16.63 -19.47
CA LYS A 67 -14.09 -16.76 -20.87
C LYS A 67 -14.59 -18.18 -21.17
N ARG A 68 -13.77 -19.19 -20.82
CA ARG A 68 -14.14 -20.61 -21.00
C ARG A 68 -15.41 -20.97 -20.24
N LYS A 69 -15.58 -20.46 -19.02
CA LYS A 69 -16.78 -20.69 -18.22
C LYS A 69 -18.02 -20.06 -18.87
N LEU A 70 -17.90 -18.84 -19.41
CA LEU A 70 -19.01 -18.17 -20.08
C LEU A 70 -19.46 -18.91 -21.33
N VAL A 71 -18.53 -19.37 -22.18
CA VAL A 71 -18.88 -20.21 -23.34
C VAL A 71 -19.62 -21.47 -22.89
N SER A 72 -19.17 -22.13 -21.81
CA SER A 72 -19.85 -23.31 -21.27
C SER A 72 -21.29 -23.04 -20.78
N LEU A 73 -21.63 -21.77 -20.51
CA LEU A 73 -22.96 -21.33 -20.11
C LEU A 73 -23.84 -20.89 -21.30
N GLY A 74 -23.32 -20.98 -22.53
CA GLY A 74 -24.04 -20.65 -23.76
C GLY A 74 -23.76 -19.26 -24.32
N TYR A 75 -22.71 -18.58 -23.86
CA TYR A 75 -22.25 -17.34 -24.52
C TYR A 75 -21.57 -17.64 -25.86
N PRO A 76 -21.54 -16.66 -26.80
CA PRO A 76 -20.92 -16.83 -28.11
C PRO A 76 -19.43 -17.23 -28.01
N GLU A 77 -18.95 -18.07 -28.93
CA GLU A 77 -17.56 -18.56 -28.90
C GLU A 77 -16.55 -17.46 -29.15
N GLU A 78 -16.92 -16.39 -29.86
CA GLU A 78 -16.06 -15.26 -30.21
C GLU A 78 -15.45 -14.57 -28.98
N ILE A 79 -16.05 -14.74 -27.80
CA ILE A 79 -15.49 -14.19 -26.55
C ILE A 79 -14.15 -14.83 -26.17
N THR A 80 -13.82 -16.04 -26.66
CA THR A 80 -12.54 -16.70 -26.35
C THR A 80 -11.35 -15.95 -26.91
N ASP A 81 -11.57 -15.20 -28.00
CA ASP A 81 -10.54 -14.46 -28.74
C ASP A 81 -10.09 -13.19 -28.02
N PHE A 82 -10.86 -12.72 -27.04
CA PHE A 82 -10.47 -11.56 -26.25
C PHE A 82 -9.19 -11.84 -25.47
N GLN A 83 -8.26 -10.89 -25.50
CA GLN A 83 -7.06 -10.94 -24.66
C GLN A 83 -7.20 -9.96 -23.51
N TYR A 84 -6.64 -10.34 -22.36
CA TYR A 84 -6.60 -9.46 -21.21
C TYR A 84 -5.64 -8.30 -21.50
N ASP A 85 -6.14 -7.07 -21.38
CA ASP A 85 -5.36 -5.84 -21.47
C ASP A 85 -5.16 -5.27 -20.05
N PRO A 86 -3.96 -5.34 -19.46
CA PRO A 86 -3.68 -4.83 -18.13
C PRO A 86 -3.76 -3.30 -18.02
N SER A 87 -3.76 -2.57 -19.15
CA SER A 87 -3.80 -1.11 -19.17
C SER A 87 -5.21 -0.53 -19.17
N PHE A 88 -6.21 -1.36 -19.46
CA PHE A 88 -7.61 -0.97 -19.47
C PHE A 88 -8.22 -0.79 -18.07
N PRO A 89 -8.08 -1.75 -17.12
CA PRO A 89 -8.52 -1.55 -15.74
C PRO A 89 -7.59 -0.58 -14.99
N ILE A 90 -8.16 0.20 -14.07
CA ILE A 90 -7.45 1.21 -13.25
C ILE A 90 -7.29 0.71 -11.81
#